data_AF-A0A7V8YU80-F1
#
_entry.id   AF-A0A7V8YU80-F1
#
_cell.length_a   1.000
_cell.length_b   1.000
_cell.length_c   1.000
_cell.angle_alpha   90.00
_cell.angle_beta   90.00
_cell.angle_gamma   90.00
#
_symmetry.space_group_name_H-M   'P 1'
#
loop_
_entity.id
_entity.type
_entity.pdbx_description
1 polymer ?
#
loop_
_entity_poly.entity_id
_entity_poly.type
_entity_poly.pdbx_seq_one_letter_code
_entity_poly.pdbx_strand_id
1 'polypeptide(L)' 'MAPLAGLALLGHGGLGGAIVEVVLVVGLLAVFLAVYLRERGSSRDEDAS' A
#
# COMPACT_ATOMS: atom_id res chain seq x y z
N MET A 1 4.55 29.59 25.32
CA MET A 1 4.40 28.13 25.03
C MET A 1 3.74 27.89 23.67
N ALA A 2 4.16 28.59 22.61
CA ALA A 2 3.58 28.48 21.26
C ALA A 2 4.41 27.70 20.20
N PRO A 3 5.68 27.26 20.42
CA PRO A 3 6.43 26.61 19.33
C PRO A 3 6.12 25.11 19.17
N LEU A 4 5.34 24.50 20.08
CA LEU A 4 5.08 23.05 20.06
C LEU A 4 3.93 22.63 19.13
N ALA A 5 3.02 23.53 18.77
CA ALA A 5 1.90 23.22 17.87
C ALA A 5 2.37 22.95 16.43
N GLY A 6 3.43 23.61 15.97
CA GLY A 6 4.00 23.41 14.63
C GLY A 6 4.78 22.10 14.50
N LEU A 7 5.45 21.65 15.57
CA LEU A 7 6.20 20.39 15.59
C LEU A 7 5.30 19.16 15.64
N ALA A 8 4.12 19.26 16.25
CA ALA A 8 3.13 18.19 16.27
C ALA A 8 2.57 17.88 14.86
N LEU A 9 2.45 18.89 13.99
CA LEU A 9 1.97 18.77 12.60
C LEU A 9 3.04 18.17 11.66
N LEU A 10 4.33 18.36 11.97
CA LEU A 10 5.43 17.68 11.26
C LEU A 10 5.63 16.23 11.77
N GLY A 11 5.35 15.98 13.05
CA GLY A 11 5.54 14.66 13.68
C GLY A 11 4.45 13.62 13.35
N HIS A 12 3.24 14.06 13.01
CA HIS A 12 2.17 13.20 12.50
C HIS A 12 2.10 13.43 11.01
N GLY A 13 2.69 12.52 10.22
CA GLY A 13 2.80 12.59 8.76
C GLY A 13 1.70 13.42 8.11
N GLY A 14 2.00 14.68 7.79
CA GLY A 14 1.08 15.58 7.11
C GLY A 14 0.78 15.08 5.69
N LEU A 15 0.44 15.97 4.77
CA LEU A 15 0.15 15.58 3.38
C LEU A 15 1.23 14.67 2.75
N GLY A 16 2.50 14.90 3.08
CA GLY A 16 3.61 14.04 2.65
C GLY A 16 3.56 12.62 3.23
N GLY A 17 3.16 12.46 4.50
CA GLY A 17 2.95 11.15 5.11
C GLY A 17 1.79 10.41 4.46
N ALA A 18 0.67 11.09 4.23
CA ALA A 18 -0.51 10.52 3.59
C ALA A 18 -0.21 10.02 2.15
N ILE A 19 0.58 10.77 1.37
CA ILE A 19 0.99 10.33 0.04
C ILE A 19 1.82 9.05 0.11
N VAL A 20 2.80 8.99 1.02
CA VAL A 20 3.63 7.79 1.20
C VAL A 20 2.78 6.59 1.63
N GLU A 21 1.85 6.78 2.58
CA GLU A 21 0.93 5.72 3.01
C GLU A 21 0.07 5.21 1.85
N VAL A 22 -0.51 6.09 1.05
CA VAL A 22 -1.31 5.70 -0.12
C VAL A 22 -0.45 4.90 -1.10
N VAL A 23 0.77 5.33 -1.39
CA VAL A 23 1.68 4.60 -2.27
C VAL A 23 2.01 3.21 -1.72
N LEU A 24 2.25 3.10 -0.41
CA LEU A 24 2.51 1.81 0.25
C LEU A 24 1.29 0.88 0.19
N VAL A 25 0.09 1.39 0.48
CA VAL A 25 -1.15 0.62 0.43
C VAL A 25 -1.43 0.13 -1.00
N VAL A 26 -1.31 1.01 -1.99
CA VAL A 26 -1.50 0.65 -3.41
C VAL A 26 -0.46 -0.37 -3.86
N GLY A 27 0.80 -0.20 -3.46
CA GLY A 27 1.87 -1.17 -3.75
C GLY A 27 1.59 -2.54 -3.16
N LEU A 28 1.15 -2.60 -1.89
CA LEU A 28 0.79 -3.85 -1.22
C LEU A 28 -0.38 -4.55 -1.93
N LEU A 29 -1.43 -3.80 -2.29
CA LEU A 29 -2.57 -4.33 -3.03
C LEU A 29 -2.18 -4.86 -4.40
N ALA A 30 -1.28 -4.17 -5.12
CA ALA A 30 -0.79 -4.63 -6.42
C ALA A 30 -0.02 -5.95 -6.30
N VAL A 31 0.85 -6.10 -5.29
CA VAL A 31 1.57 -7.35 -5.04
C VAL A 31 0.59 -8.47 -4.68
N PHE A 32 -0.35 -8.21 -3.78
CA PHE A 32 -1.36 -9.19 -3.39
C PHE A 32 -2.19 -9.65 -4.59
N LEU A 33 -2.64 -8.71 -5.43
CA LEU A 33 -3.39 -9.02 -6.64
C LEU A 33 -2.56 -9.83 -7.64
N ALA A 34 -1.28 -9.51 -7.81
CA ALA A 34 -0.39 -10.27 -8.68
C ALA A 34 -0.22 -11.73 -8.21
N VAL A 35 -0.05 -11.93 -6.90
CA VAL A 35 0.02 -13.28 -6.31
C VAL A 35 -1.30 -14.03 -6.48
N TYR A 36 -2.43 -13.39 -6.15
CA TYR A 36 -3.75 -13.99 -6.30
C TYR A 36 -4.04 -14.44 -7.75
N LEU A 37 -3.71 -13.59 -8.73
CA LEU A 37 -3.88 -13.93 -10.15
C LEU A 37 -2.92 -15.05 -10.59
N ARG A 38 -1.70 -15.08 -10.07
CA ARG A 38 -0.75 -16.17 -10.34
C ARG A 38 -1.28 -17.51 -9.83
N GLU A 39 -1.80 -17.54 -8.61
CA GLU A 39 -2.38 -18.75 -8.03
C GLU A 39 -3.62 -19.21 -8.81
N ARG A 40 -4.53 -18.28 -9.14
CA ARG A 40 -5.73 -18.56 -9.96
C ARG A 40 -5.40 -19.01 -11.37
N GLY A 41 -4.38 -18.42 -12.00
CA GLY A 41 -3.94 -18.78 -13.35
C GLY A 41 -3.37 -20.19 -13.39
N SER A 42 -2.57 -20.56 -12.38
CA SER A 42 -1.99 -21.91 -12.27
C SER A 42 -3.03 -23.01 -12.24
N SER A 43 -4.18 -22.80 -11.58
CA SER A 43 -5.25 -23.82 -11.53
C SER A 43 -6.02 -23.97 -12.85
N ARG A 44 -5.95 -22.99 -13.75
CA ARG A 44 -6.71 -23.03 -15.02
C ARG A 44 -5.98 -23.79 -16.12
N ASP A 45 -4.66 -23.93 -16.02
CA ASP A 45 -3.84 -24.68 -16.97
C ASP A 45 -3.85 -26.20 -16.69
N GLU A 46 -4.15 -26.62 -15.45
CA GLU A 46 -4.17 -28.03 -15.04
C GLU A 46 -5.45 -28.78 -15.47
N ASP A 47 -6.56 -28.06 -15.67
CA ASP A 47 -7.82 -28.62 -16.18
C ASP A 47 -7.88 -28.70 -17.72
N ALA A 48 -6.88 -28.15 -18.43
CA ALA A 48 -6.85 -28.07 -19.89
C ALA A 48 -5.88 -29.06 -20.57
N SER A 49 -5.23 -29.95 -19.81
CA SER A 49 -4.39 -31.06 -20.30
C SER A 49 -5.06 -32.42 -20.10
#